data_AF-W9RCU9-F1
#
_entry.id   AF-W9RCU9-F1
#
_cell.length_a   1.000
_cell.length_b   1.000
_cell.length_c   1.000
_cell.angle_alpha   90.00
_cell.angle_beta   90.00
_cell.angle_gamma   90.00
#
_symmetry.space_group_name_H-M   'P 1'
#
loop_
_entity.id
_entity.type
_entity.pdbx_description
1 polymer ?
#
loop_
_entity_poly.entity_id
_entity_poly.type
_entity_poly.pdbx_seq_one_letter_code
_entity_poly.pdbx_strand_id
1 'polypeptide(L)'
;MTVAAGIGYALIALGPSLSLFVSLISKKPFLILILLSSTLLWLISLIVLSGVWRAFLPLNPNSWWLYGVLLFTAVAFQEGLRLLFWKLYKRLEDVLDAFADRVSKPRLYATDKMQIALAIIALAFVTIHTFSMVIAFNGYAESNKVDQLFVPIVHLVAAMVTLVNFTSGGCVIGIPLVYIVAILTLLHCGKMVWRKLTEDRSRQATI
;
A
#
# COMPACT_ATOMS: atom_id res chain seq x y z
N MET A 1 -11.14 27.91 -10.27
CA MET A 1 -11.77 26.62 -9.92
C MET A 1 -12.90 26.92 -8.94
N THR A 2 -14.11 26.38 -9.14
CA THR A 2 -15.24 26.62 -8.25
C THR A 2 -15.10 25.79 -6.96
N VAL A 3 -15.64 26.27 -5.84
CA VAL A 3 -15.64 25.54 -4.56
C VAL A 3 -16.25 24.14 -4.72
N ALA A 4 -17.32 24.02 -5.50
CA ALA A 4 -17.95 22.74 -5.82
C ALA A 4 -17.01 21.75 -6.52
N ALA A 5 -16.20 22.21 -7.48
CA ALA A 5 -15.22 21.36 -8.15
C ALA A 5 -14.12 20.89 -7.17
N GLY A 6 -13.67 21.78 -6.27
CA GLY A 6 -12.72 21.43 -5.21
C GLY A 6 -13.24 20.34 -4.27
N ILE A 7 -14.49 20.47 -3.83
CA ILE A 7 -15.16 19.44 -3.01
C ILE A 7 -15.30 18.13 -3.78
N GLY A 8 -15.69 18.19 -5.06
CA GLY A 8 -15.79 17.00 -5.91
C GLY A 8 -14.48 16.23 -6.02
N TYR A 9 -13.37 16.90 -6.29
CA TYR A 9 -12.06 16.25 -6.37
C TYR A 9 -11.60 15.67 -5.03
N ALA A 10 -11.87 16.37 -3.93
CA ALA A 10 -11.56 15.86 -2.59
C ALA A 10 -12.32 14.56 -2.27
N LEU A 11 -13.62 14.50 -2.60
CA LEU A 11 -14.43 13.29 -2.37
C LEU A 11 -14.01 12.11 -3.24
N ILE A 12 -13.66 12.34 -4.51
CA ILE A 12 -13.17 11.27 -5.41
C ILE A 12 -11.82 10.74 -4.91
N ALA A 13 -10.91 11.63 -4.48
CA ALA A 13 -9.58 11.24 -4.03
C ALA A 13 -9.58 10.58 -2.64
N LEU A 14 -10.38 11.10 -1.69
CA LEU A 14 -10.34 10.69 -0.29
C LEU A 14 -11.48 9.75 0.12
N GLY A 15 -12.57 9.69 -0.64
CA GLY A 15 -13.80 8.97 -0.28
C GLY A 15 -13.58 7.50 0.11
N PRO A 16 -12.94 6.68 -0.73
CA PRO A 16 -12.69 5.27 -0.42
C PRO A 16 -11.83 5.09 0.84
N SER A 17 -10.76 5.87 0.97
CA SER A 17 -9.85 5.82 2.13
C SER A 17 -10.54 6.24 3.42
N LEU A 18 -11.35 7.30 3.37
CA LEU A 18 -12.12 7.80 4.51
C LEU A 18 -13.18 6.78 4.95
N SER A 19 -13.84 6.12 4.00
CA SER A 19 -14.79 5.05 4.30
C SER A 19 -14.13 3.89 5.05
N LEU A 20 -12.98 3.40 4.57
CA LEU A 20 -12.24 2.34 5.27
C LEU A 20 -11.77 2.78 6.66
N PHE A 21 -11.28 4.02 6.77
CA PHE A 21 -10.82 4.56 8.05
C PHE A 21 -11.95 4.62 9.08
N VAL A 22 -13.11 5.19 8.73
CA VAL A 22 -14.24 5.34 9.65
C VAL A 22 -14.85 3.98 9.98
N SER A 23 -15.03 3.09 9.00
CA SER A 23 -15.72 1.81 9.21
C SER A 23 -14.88 0.78 9.97
N LEU A 24 -13.57 0.71 9.71
CA LEU A 24 -12.72 -0.38 10.20
C LEU A 24 -11.67 0.09 11.19
N ILE A 25 -10.97 1.18 10.87
CA ILE A 25 -9.74 1.58 11.57
C ILE A 25 -10.05 2.32 12.87
N SER A 26 -11.02 3.22 12.82
CA SER A 26 -11.40 4.06 13.96
C SER A 26 -11.95 3.25 15.16
N LYS A 27 -12.33 1.98 14.94
CA LYS A 27 -12.93 1.11 15.95
C LYS A 27 -11.92 0.53 16.93
N LYS A 28 -10.61 0.58 16.62
CA LYS A 28 -9.56 -0.04 17.44
C LYS A 28 -8.37 0.93 17.59
N PRO A 29 -7.94 1.31 18.81
CA PRO A 29 -6.89 2.31 19.00
C PRO A 29 -5.50 1.84 18.52
N PHE A 30 -5.18 0.56 18.69
CA PHE A 30 -3.95 -0.05 18.17
C PHE A 30 -3.81 0.12 16.65
N LEU A 31 -4.95 0.14 15.98
CA LEU A 31 -5.06 0.12 14.55
C LEU A 31 -4.76 1.50 13.93
N ILE A 32 -5.18 2.54 14.62
CA ILE A 32 -4.83 3.93 14.34
C ILE A 32 -3.33 4.16 14.52
N LEU A 33 -2.72 3.59 15.57
CA LEU A 33 -1.30 3.76 15.86
C LEU A 33 -0.41 3.18 14.74
N ILE A 34 -0.73 1.98 14.27
CA ILE A 34 -0.01 1.34 13.16
C ILE A 34 -0.18 2.14 11.87
N LEU A 35 -1.40 2.61 11.59
CA LEU A 35 -1.66 3.48 10.44
C LEU A 35 -0.79 4.74 10.49
N LEU A 36 -0.78 5.45 11.62
CA LEU A 36 0.00 6.67 11.80
C LEU A 36 1.51 6.41 11.69
N SER A 37 1.99 5.30 12.24
CA SER A 37 3.40 4.92 12.11
C SER A 37 3.79 4.65 10.66
N SER A 38 2.93 3.96 9.90
CA SER A 38 3.13 3.70 8.47
C SER A 38 3.18 5.00 7.66
N THR A 39 2.27 5.94 7.91
CA THR A 39 2.26 7.24 7.21
C THR A 39 3.49 8.07 7.48
N LEU A 40 3.97 8.09 8.73
CA LEU A 40 5.20 8.77 9.08
C LEU A 40 6.41 8.14 8.38
N LEU A 41 6.52 6.80 8.37
CA LEU A 41 7.63 6.11 7.69
C LEU A 41 7.62 6.36 6.18
N TRP A 42 6.45 6.36 5.56
CA TRP A 42 6.32 6.70 4.14
C TRP A 42 6.72 8.15 3.87
N LEU A 43 6.28 9.10 4.69
CA LEU A 43 6.63 10.51 4.51
C LEU A 43 8.13 10.74 4.69
N ILE A 44 8.74 10.17 5.72
CA ILE A 44 10.19 10.19 5.94
C ILE A 44 10.91 9.62 4.72
N SER A 45 10.37 8.55 4.12
CA SER A 45 10.98 7.95 2.94
C SER A 45 11.10 8.92 1.76
N LEU A 46 10.03 9.67 1.49
CA LEU A 46 10.01 10.66 0.42
C LEU A 46 10.90 11.86 0.74
N ILE A 47 10.94 12.29 2.00
CA ILE A 47 11.81 13.40 2.43
C ILE A 47 13.28 13.03 2.24
N VAL A 48 13.70 11.84 2.69
CA VAL A 48 15.07 11.35 2.52
C VAL A 48 15.42 11.27 1.04
N LEU A 49 14.53 10.68 0.23
CA LEU A 49 14.77 10.53 -1.20
C LEU A 49 14.84 11.87 -1.93
N SER A 50 13.98 12.82 -1.56
CA SER A 50 14.01 14.20 -2.05
C SER A 50 15.32 14.89 -1.68
N GLY A 51 15.79 14.72 -0.44
CA GLY A 51 17.09 15.24 0.01
C GLY A 51 18.27 14.67 -0.77
N VAL A 52 18.28 13.36 -1.04
CA VAL A 52 19.31 12.70 -1.84
C VAL A 52 19.32 13.23 -3.27
N TRP A 53 18.16 13.30 -3.93
CA TRP A 53 18.07 13.77 -5.31
C TRP A 53 18.31 15.28 -5.47
N ARG A 54 18.13 16.06 -4.41
CA ARG A 54 18.44 17.51 -4.42
C ARG A 54 19.90 17.80 -4.76
N ALA A 55 20.82 16.93 -4.38
CA ALA A 55 22.25 17.08 -4.70
C ALA A 55 22.56 16.93 -6.20
N PHE A 56 21.65 16.35 -6.98
CA PHE A 56 21.80 16.09 -8.41
C PHE A 56 21.07 17.10 -9.30
N LEU A 57 20.52 18.18 -8.72
CA LEU A 57 19.86 19.27 -9.47
C LEU A 57 20.89 20.32 -9.92
N PRO A 58 20.76 20.93 -11.12
CA PRO A 58 19.68 20.81 -12.09
C PRO A 58 19.86 19.64 -13.09
N LEU A 59 18.79 18.89 -13.33
CA LEU A 59 18.76 17.85 -14.36
C LEU A 59 18.45 18.49 -15.72
N ASN A 60 19.24 18.16 -16.75
CA ASN A 60 18.96 18.63 -18.10
C ASN A 60 17.63 18.03 -18.63
N PRO A 61 16.76 18.84 -19.25
CA PRO A 61 15.43 18.40 -19.69
C PRO A 61 15.46 17.34 -20.81
N ASN A 62 16.57 17.20 -21.53
CA ASN A 62 16.77 16.14 -22.53
C ASN A 62 17.07 14.76 -21.91
N SER A 63 17.35 14.71 -20.60
CA SER A 63 17.78 13.49 -19.90
C SER A 63 16.61 12.74 -19.29
N TRP A 64 15.68 12.26 -20.11
CA TRP A 64 14.50 11.50 -19.66
C TRP A 64 14.84 10.27 -18.79
N TRP A 65 16.00 9.66 -19.03
CA TRP A 65 16.53 8.52 -18.27
C TRP A 65 16.80 8.85 -16.79
N LEU A 66 17.13 10.10 -16.44
CA LEU A 66 17.36 10.52 -15.05
C LEU A 66 16.07 10.46 -14.24
N TYR A 67 14.94 10.84 -14.84
CA TYR A 67 13.63 10.68 -14.20
C TYR A 67 13.27 9.21 -14.00
N GLY A 68 13.63 8.35 -14.96
CA GLY A 68 13.48 6.90 -14.81
C GLY A 68 14.30 6.33 -13.65
N VAL A 69 15.57 6.73 -13.51
CA VAL A 69 16.43 6.33 -12.38
C VAL A 69 15.91 6.87 -11.05
N LEU A 70 15.38 8.10 -11.04
CA LEU A 70 14.74 8.69 -9.86
C LEU A 70 13.53 7.86 -9.42
N LEU A 71 12.61 7.55 -10.34
CA LEU A 71 11.44 6.74 -10.03
C LEU A 71 11.82 5.32 -9.59
N PHE A 72 12.80 4.71 -10.26
CA PHE A 72 13.29 3.39 -9.87
C PHE A 72 13.87 3.38 -8.45
N THR A 73 14.77 4.33 -8.14
CA THR A 73 15.35 4.45 -6.80
C THR A 73 14.30 4.78 -5.73
N ALA A 74 13.29 5.57 -6.08
CA ALA A 74 12.14 5.86 -5.22
C ALA A 74 11.34 4.60 -4.87
N VAL A 75 10.91 3.87 -5.90
CA VAL A 75 10.11 2.66 -5.75
C VAL A 75 10.91 1.60 -5.00
N ALA A 76 12.19 1.39 -5.34
CA ALA A 76 13.05 0.44 -4.65
C ALA A 76 13.19 0.76 -3.15
N PHE A 77 13.37 2.04 -2.80
CA PHE A 77 13.46 2.45 -1.41
C PHE A 77 12.14 2.26 -0.66
N GLN A 78 11.01 2.62 -1.29
CA GLN A 78 9.68 2.45 -0.70
C GLN A 78 9.30 0.97 -0.52
N GLU A 79 9.63 0.09 -1.48
CA GLU A 79 9.44 -1.35 -1.34
C GLU A 79 10.36 -1.97 -0.28
N GLY A 80 11.61 -1.47 -0.17
CA GLY A 80 12.51 -1.86 0.93
C GLY A 80 11.93 -1.52 2.30
N LEU A 81 11.35 -0.33 2.45
CA LEU A 81 10.66 0.07 3.67
C LEU A 81 9.40 -0.74 3.94
N ARG A 82 8.70 -1.21 2.90
CA ARG A 82 7.56 -2.12 3.06
C ARG A 82 7.96 -3.44 3.73
N LEU A 83 9.09 -4.01 3.31
CA LEU A 83 9.66 -5.20 3.94
C LEU A 83 10.09 -4.95 5.39
N LEU A 84 10.72 -3.80 5.65
CA LEU A 84 11.08 -3.38 7.01
C LEU A 84 9.83 -3.25 7.89
N PHE A 85 8.77 -2.63 7.36
CA PHE A 85 7.51 -2.45 8.06
C PHE A 85 6.83 -3.77 8.38
N TRP A 86 6.82 -4.73 7.43
CA TRP A 86 6.34 -6.09 7.69
C TRP A 86 7.09 -6.77 8.84
N LYS A 87 8.43 -6.67 8.86
CA LYS A 87 9.25 -7.26 9.93
C LYS A 87 8.97 -6.61 11.29
N LEU A 88 8.89 -5.28 11.33
CA LEU A 88 8.56 -4.53 12.54
C LEU A 88 7.16 -4.90 13.04
N TYR A 89 6.20 -4.98 12.13
CA TYR A 89 4.83 -5.38 12.40
C TYR A 89 4.78 -6.77 13.05
N LYS A 90 5.44 -7.76 12.45
CA LYS A 90 5.47 -9.13 13.00
C LYS A 90 6.07 -9.17 14.39
N ARG A 91 7.15 -8.42 14.61
CA ARG A 91 7.76 -8.29 15.93
C ARG A 91 6.80 -7.67 16.96
N LEU A 92 6.01 -6.68 16.57
CA LEU A 92 5.00 -6.07 17.46
C LEU A 92 3.86 -7.04 17.77
N GLU A 93 3.42 -7.83 16.78
CA GLU A 93 2.42 -8.88 16.97
C GLU A 93 2.89 -9.90 18.02
N ASP A 94 4.12 -10.40 17.89
CA ASP A 94 4.69 -11.39 18.82
C ASP A 94 4.82 -10.84 20.26
N VAL A 95 5.23 -9.57 20.40
CA VAL A 95 5.34 -8.90 21.71
C VAL A 95 3.96 -8.73 22.35
N LEU A 96 2.96 -8.37 21.54
CA LEU A 96 1.59 -8.17 22.03
C LEU A 96 0.94 -9.49 22.45
N ASP A 97 1.13 -10.56 21.67
CA ASP A 97 0.64 -11.90 22.00
C ASP A 97 1.30 -12.42 23.29
N ALA A 98 2.62 -12.22 23.46
CA ALA A 98 3.33 -12.57 24.70
C ALA A 98 2.83 -11.77 25.93
N PHE A 99 2.43 -10.50 25.75
CA PHE A 99 1.85 -9.70 26.82
C PHE A 99 0.43 -10.17 27.17
N ALA A 100 -0.39 -10.52 26.18
CA ALA A 100 -1.73 -11.07 26.40
C ALA A 100 -1.68 -12.36 27.22
N ASP A 101 -0.73 -13.25 26.90
CA ASP A 101 -0.49 -14.50 27.64
C ASP A 101 -0.14 -14.24 29.11
N ARG A 102 0.70 -13.22 29.39
CA ARG A 102 1.07 -12.85 30.77
C ARG A 102 -0.09 -12.24 31.56
N VAL A 103 -0.98 -11.51 30.91
CA VAL A 103 -2.12 -10.84 31.55
C VAL A 103 -3.37 -11.73 31.59
N SER A 104 -3.27 -12.99 31.14
CA SER A 104 -4.40 -13.95 31.11
C SER A 104 -5.62 -13.43 30.36
N LYS A 105 -5.43 -12.52 29.39
CA LYS A 105 -6.51 -12.08 28.50
C LYS A 105 -6.56 -13.00 27.28
N PRO A 106 -7.76 -13.26 26.72
CA PRO A 106 -7.88 -14.10 25.53
C PRO A 106 -6.98 -13.54 24.40
N ARG A 107 -6.25 -14.45 23.73
CA ARG A 107 -5.40 -14.11 22.59
C ARG A 107 -6.20 -13.34 21.54
N LEU A 108 -5.51 -12.43 20.87
CA LEU A 108 -6.09 -11.56 19.86
C LEU A 108 -6.79 -12.42 18.79
N TYR A 109 -8.12 -12.28 18.66
CA TYR A 109 -8.95 -13.16 17.84
C TYR A 109 -8.51 -13.05 16.36
N ALA A 110 -8.64 -14.11 15.56
CA ALA A 110 -8.16 -14.12 14.16
C ALA A 110 -8.73 -12.95 13.32
N THR A 111 -9.94 -12.49 13.66
CA THR A 111 -10.58 -11.29 13.08
C THR A 111 -9.86 -9.99 13.46
N ASP A 112 -9.31 -9.87 14.68
CA ASP A 112 -8.48 -8.72 15.07
C ASP A 112 -7.16 -8.72 14.28
N LYS A 113 -6.54 -9.88 14.01
CA LYS A 113 -5.34 -10.00 13.15
C LYS A 113 -5.62 -9.59 11.71
N MET A 114 -6.78 -9.96 11.16
CA MET A 114 -7.26 -9.48 9.86
C MET A 114 -7.57 -7.98 9.87
N GLN A 115 -8.18 -7.46 10.93
CA GLN A 115 -8.42 -6.03 11.10
C GLN A 115 -7.11 -5.24 11.15
N ILE A 116 -6.08 -5.80 11.79
CA ILE A 116 -4.73 -5.24 11.86
C ILE A 116 -4.06 -5.19 10.50
N ALA A 117 -4.11 -6.28 9.72
CA ALA A 117 -3.73 -6.23 8.31
C ALA A 117 -4.54 -5.16 7.56
N LEU A 118 -5.83 -5.01 7.87
CA LEU A 118 -6.73 -4.03 7.25
C LEU A 118 -6.41 -2.56 7.51
N ALA A 119 -5.62 -2.22 8.52
CA ALA A 119 -5.27 -0.82 8.79
C ALA A 119 -3.84 -0.44 8.48
N ILE A 120 -2.97 -1.44 8.36
CA ILE A 120 -1.70 -1.28 7.65
C ILE A 120 -1.95 -0.76 6.21
N ILE A 121 -3.15 -1.04 5.68
CA ILE A 121 -3.64 -0.69 4.34
C ILE A 121 -4.09 0.78 4.16
N ALA A 122 -4.47 1.51 5.21
CA ALA A 122 -5.04 2.86 5.03
C ALA A 122 -4.01 3.97 4.85
N LEU A 123 -2.86 3.63 4.28
CA LEU A 123 -1.98 4.62 3.73
C LEU A 123 -2.67 5.25 2.50
N ALA A 124 -3.40 6.33 2.77
CA ALA A 124 -4.20 7.09 1.84
C ALA A 124 -3.34 7.89 0.86
N PHE A 125 -2.68 7.17 -0.06
CA PHE A 125 -2.46 7.68 -1.40
C PHE A 125 -2.83 6.59 -2.41
N VAL A 126 -3.98 6.84 -3.06
CA VAL A 126 -4.56 6.17 -4.23
C VAL A 126 -4.46 4.64 -4.20
N THR A 127 -5.54 3.99 -3.77
CA THR A 127 -6.06 2.63 -4.04
C THR A 127 -5.10 1.51 -4.49
N ILE A 128 -4.20 1.77 -5.44
CA ILE A 128 -3.09 0.91 -5.83
C ILE A 128 -2.19 0.57 -4.64
N HIS A 129 -1.80 1.54 -3.81
CA HIS A 129 -0.95 1.25 -2.63
C HIS A 129 -1.68 0.38 -1.61
N THR A 130 -2.97 0.66 -1.38
CA THR A 130 -3.89 -0.10 -0.53
C THR A 130 -3.90 -1.58 -0.92
N PHE A 131 -4.22 -1.91 -2.17
CA PHE A 131 -4.26 -3.30 -2.63
C PHE A 131 -2.87 -3.95 -2.72
N SER A 132 -1.86 -3.17 -3.14
CA SER A 132 -0.49 -3.63 -3.20
C SER A 132 0.04 -4.05 -1.82
N MET A 133 -0.33 -3.35 -0.75
CA MET A 133 0.03 -3.73 0.62
C MET A 133 -0.62 -5.04 1.03
N VAL A 134 -1.91 -5.26 0.72
CA VAL A 134 -2.60 -6.53 1.00
C VAL A 134 -1.91 -7.70 0.32
N ILE A 135 -1.65 -7.57 -0.97
CA ILE A 135 -1.03 -8.63 -1.77
C ILE A 135 0.38 -8.91 -1.25
N ALA A 136 1.17 -7.87 -0.96
CA ALA A 136 2.53 -8.03 -0.44
C ALA A 136 2.53 -8.72 0.93
N PHE A 137 1.67 -8.29 1.86
CA PHE A 137 1.59 -8.85 3.20
C PHE A 137 1.13 -10.31 3.18
N ASN A 138 0.14 -10.62 2.34
CA ASN A 138 -0.25 -12.00 2.12
C ASN A 138 0.90 -12.82 1.51
N GLY A 139 1.58 -12.27 0.49
CA GLY A 139 2.73 -12.90 -0.14
C GLY A 139 3.88 -13.16 0.84
N TYR A 140 4.14 -12.25 1.79
CA TYR A 140 5.13 -12.45 2.85
C TYR A 140 4.69 -13.51 3.86
N ALA A 141 3.40 -13.51 4.24
CA ALA A 141 2.86 -14.49 5.18
C ALA A 141 2.87 -15.92 4.62
N GLU A 142 2.49 -16.10 3.35
CA GLU A 142 2.41 -17.41 2.69
C GLU A 142 3.71 -17.81 1.98
N SER A 143 4.74 -16.97 2.03
CA SER A 143 5.95 -17.12 1.20
C SER A 143 5.65 -17.29 -0.30
N ASN A 144 4.53 -16.74 -0.79
CA ASN A 144 4.16 -16.80 -2.19
C ASN A 144 5.01 -15.80 -3.00
N LYS A 145 6.01 -16.33 -3.72
CA LYS A 145 6.93 -15.54 -4.55
C LYS A 145 6.23 -14.74 -5.65
N VAL A 146 5.09 -15.21 -6.16
CA VAL A 146 4.33 -14.51 -7.20
C VAL A 146 3.81 -13.18 -6.66
N ASP A 147 3.17 -13.21 -5.49
CA ASP A 147 2.61 -12.00 -4.86
C ASP A 147 3.71 -11.05 -4.37
N GLN A 148 4.83 -11.60 -3.88
CA GLN A 148 6.00 -10.80 -3.48
C GLN A 148 6.65 -10.06 -4.65
N LEU A 149 6.67 -10.66 -5.85
CA LEU A 149 7.28 -10.06 -7.04
C LEU A 149 6.30 -9.16 -7.81
N PHE A 150 5.02 -9.54 -7.87
CA PHE A 150 3.98 -8.79 -8.58
C PHE A 150 3.88 -7.34 -8.09
N VAL A 151 3.96 -7.14 -6.78
CA VAL A 151 3.72 -5.85 -6.14
C VAL A 151 4.79 -4.79 -6.48
N PRO A 152 6.10 -5.05 -6.32
CA PRO A 152 7.15 -4.13 -6.76
C PRO A 152 7.06 -3.82 -8.26
N ILE A 153 6.72 -4.82 -9.09
CA ILE A 153 6.57 -4.63 -10.54
C ILE A 153 5.42 -3.68 -10.85
N VAL A 154 4.23 -3.93 -10.29
CA VAL A 154 3.05 -3.07 -10.50
C VAL A 154 3.31 -1.65 -10.01
N HIS A 155 3.99 -1.49 -8.88
CA HIS A 155 4.32 -0.17 -8.35
C HIS A 155 5.29 0.57 -9.27
N LEU A 156 6.33 -0.10 -9.76
CA LEU A 156 7.26 0.48 -10.72
C LEU A 156 6.58 0.83 -12.05
N VAL A 157 5.72 -0.04 -12.58
CA VAL A 157 4.95 0.21 -13.81
C VAL A 157 4.05 1.42 -13.62
N ALA A 158 3.29 1.49 -12.52
CA ALA A 158 2.44 2.63 -12.21
C ALA A 158 3.26 3.93 -12.13
N ALA A 159 4.41 3.91 -11.45
CA ALA A 159 5.31 5.06 -11.37
C ALA A 159 5.80 5.49 -12.75
N MET A 160 6.26 4.55 -13.58
CA MET A 160 6.77 4.86 -14.93
C MET A 160 5.68 5.40 -15.86
N VAL A 161 4.46 4.88 -15.79
CA VAL A 161 3.33 5.39 -16.59
C VAL A 161 3.04 6.87 -16.29
N THR A 162 3.32 7.36 -15.07
CA THR A 162 3.15 8.78 -14.75
C THR A 162 4.09 9.70 -15.53
N LEU A 163 5.21 9.21 -16.06
CA LEU A 163 6.10 10.01 -16.92
C LEU A 163 5.41 10.46 -18.22
N VAL A 164 4.42 9.69 -18.69
CA VAL A 164 3.65 10.05 -19.89
C VAL A 164 2.93 11.39 -19.71
N ASN A 165 2.60 11.77 -18.47
CA ASN A 165 1.95 13.04 -18.14
C ASN A 165 2.78 14.28 -18.48
N PHE A 166 4.10 14.15 -18.66
CA PHE A 166 4.97 15.27 -19.07
C PHE A 166 4.85 15.62 -20.56
N THR A 167 4.18 14.79 -21.36
CA THR A 167 3.96 15.06 -22.79
C THR A 167 2.67 15.85 -23.00
N SER A 168 2.60 16.68 -24.06
CA SER A 168 1.39 17.42 -24.38
C SER A 168 0.23 16.47 -24.68
N GLY A 169 -0.87 16.55 -23.92
CA GLY A 169 -1.97 15.58 -24.02
C GLY A 169 -1.73 14.24 -23.31
N GLY A 170 -0.58 14.09 -22.65
CA GLY A 170 -0.17 12.88 -21.94
C GLY A 170 -1.15 12.41 -20.87
N CYS A 171 -1.86 13.33 -20.20
CA CYS A 171 -2.89 12.99 -19.22
C CYS A 171 -4.05 12.17 -19.81
N VAL A 172 -4.39 12.40 -21.09
CA VAL A 172 -5.48 11.67 -21.78
C VAL A 172 -5.13 10.18 -21.94
N ILE A 173 -3.84 9.87 -22.06
CA ILE A 173 -3.32 8.50 -22.22
C ILE A 173 -2.90 7.91 -20.87
N GLY A 174 -2.19 8.69 -20.05
CA GLY A 174 -1.66 8.28 -18.76
C GLY A 174 -2.75 7.91 -17.76
N ILE A 175 -3.83 8.69 -17.68
CA ILE A 175 -4.92 8.42 -16.73
C ILE A 175 -5.56 7.04 -17.01
N PRO A 176 -6.06 6.73 -18.22
CA PRO A 176 -6.59 5.40 -18.52
C PRO A 176 -5.60 4.26 -18.24
N LEU A 177 -4.32 4.43 -18.58
CA LEU A 177 -3.29 3.43 -18.32
C LEU A 177 -3.11 3.14 -16.82
N VAL A 178 -3.07 4.18 -15.98
CA VAL A 178 -3.01 4.02 -14.53
C VAL A 178 -4.27 3.34 -13.99
N TYR A 179 -5.45 3.67 -14.52
CA TYR A 179 -6.70 3.00 -14.15
C TYR A 179 -6.69 1.51 -14.50
N ILE A 180 -6.14 1.13 -15.66
CA ILE A 180 -5.98 -0.28 -16.04
C ILE A 180 -5.08 -1.00 -15.03
N VAL A 181 -3.93 -0.42 -14.67
CA VAL A 181 -3.03 -1.00 -13.65
C VAL A 181 -3.76 -1.14 -12.31
N ALA A 182 -4.54 -0.14 -11.91
CA ALA A 182 -5.34 -0.19 -10.68
C ALA A 182 -6.39 -1.31 -10.70
N ILE A 183 -7.12 -1.45 -11.81
CA ILE A 183 -8.12 -2.50 -12.00
C ILE A 183 -7.46 -3.89 -11.96
N LEU A 184 -6.33 -4.08 -12.66
CA LEU A 184 -5.59 -5.34 -12.64
C LEU A 184 -5.12 -5.70 -11.23
N THR A 185 -4.63 -4.72 -10.48
CA THR A 185 -4.22 -4.90 -9.08
C THR A 185 -5.40 -5.29 -8.20
N LEU A 186 -6.55 -4.63 -8.38
CA LEU A 186 -7.79 -4.93 -7.67
C LEU A 186 -8.31 -6.34 -7.99
N LEU A 187 -8.31 -6.73 -9.26
CA LEU A 187 -8.72 -8.06 -9.70
C LEU A 187 -7.79 -9.16 -9.14
N HIS A 188 -6.48 -8.92 -9.13
CA HIS A 188 -5.51 -9.85 -8.52
C HIS A 188 -5.74 -9.99 -7.01
N CYS A 189 -5.97 -8.86 -6.32
CA CYS A 189 -6.33 -8.86 -4.90
C CYS A 189 -7.62 -9.65 -4.66
N GLY A 190 -8.67 -9.40 -5.45
CA GLY A 190 -9.95 -10.10 -5.34
C GLY A 190 -9.81 -11.61 -5.57
N LYS A 191 -9.04 -12.02 -6.58
CA LYS A 191 -8.76 -13.44 -6.86
C LYS A 191 -7.99 -14.11 -5.72
N MET A 192 -6.99 -13.43 -5.16
CA MET A 192 -6.22 -13.93 -4.01
C MET A 192 -7.11 -14.12 -2.78
N VAL A 193 -7.98 -13.16 -2.46
CA VAL A 193 -8.93 -13.26 -1.36
C VAL A 193 -9.97 -14.36 -1.60
N TRP A 194 -10.49 -14.49 -2.83
CA TRP A 194 -11.45 -15.53 -3.16
C TRP A 194 -10.86 -16.94 -3.03
N ARG A 195 -9.62 -17.13 -3.48
CA ARG A 195 -8.88 -18.39 -3.32
C ARG A 195 -8.76 -18.76 -1.84
N LYS A 196 -8.30 -17.82 -1.01
CA LYS A 196 -8.20 -17.98 0.45
C LYS A 196 -9.51 -18.42 1.10
N LEU A 197 -10.60 -17.71 0.80
CA LEU A 197 -11.93 -18.01 1.35
C LEU A 197 -12.40 -19.40 0.95
N THR A 198 -12.10 -19.82 -0.28
CA THR A 198 -12.46 -21.14 -0.79
C THR A 198 -11.66 -22.23 -0.08
N GLU A 199 -10.35 -22.06 0.07
CA GLU A 199 -9.47 -23.00 0.76
C GLU A 199 -9.83 -23.16 2.26
N ASP A 200 -10.09 -22.06 2.96
CA ASP A 200 -10.51 -22.10 4.37
C ASP A 200 -11.87 -22.80 4.54
N ARG A 201 -12.82 -22.56 3.63
CA ARG A 201 -14.13 -23.23 3.64
C ARG A 201 -13.98 -24.75 3.43
N SER A 202 -13.13 -25.16 2.49
CA SER A 202 -12.85 -26.58 2.25
C SER A 202 -12.19 -27.25 3.46
N ARG A 203 -11.26 -26.57 4.13
CA ARG A 203 -10.61 -27.09 5.34
C ARG A 203 -11.62 -27.29 6.48
N GLN A 204 -12.55 -26.35 6.67
CA GLN A 204 -13.62 -26.50 7.67
C GLN A 204 -14.63 -27.61 7.34
N ALA A 205 -14.86 -27.90 6.06
CA ALA A 205 -15.76 -28.97 5.65
C ALA A 205 -15.16 -30.39 5.79
N THR A 206 -13.85 -30.48 6.01
CA THR A 206 -13.10 -31.76 6.13
C THR A 206 -12.78 -32.12 7.58
N ILE A 207 -13.12 -31.25 8.53
CA ILE A 207 -12.96 -31.43 9.99
C ILE A 207 -14.35 -31.66 10.59
#